data_AF-A0AAU8C9W9-F1
#
_entry.id   AF-A0AAU8C9W9-F1
#
_cell.length_a   1.000
_cell.length_b   1.000
_cell.length_c   1.000
_cell.angle_alpha   90.00
_cell.angle_beta   90.00
_cell.angle_gamma   90.00
#
_symmetry.space_group_name_H-M   'P 1'
#
loop_
_entity.id
_entity.type
_entity.pdbx_description
1 polymer ?
#
loop_
_entity_poly.entity_id
_entity_poly.type
_entity_poly.pdbx_seq_one_letter_code
_entity_poly.pdbx_strand_id
1 'polypeptide(L)' 'MTEYPIVVREIGGKMRLGVEEAAALDADLREVVADAYDRVDVQDCGDGEVVGHVIASGDEIEDVRWSR' A
#
# COMPACT_ATOMS: atom_id res chain seq x y z
N MET A 1 -7.70 -15.20 -3.77
CA MET A 1 -6.62 -14.22 -3.69
C MET A 1 -7.15 -12.91 -4.22
N THR A 2 -7.10 -11.89 -3.39
CA THR A 2 -7.56 -10.53 -3.67
C THR A 2 -6.34 -9.63 -3.64
N GLU A 3 -6.27 -8.69 -4.57
CA GLU A 3 -5.18 -7.72 -4.65
C GLU A 3 -5.69 -6.37 -4.13
N TYR A 4 -4.94 -5.78 -3.19
CA TYR A 4 -5.26 -4.48 -2.61
C TYR A 4 -4.15 -3.49 -2.97
N PRO A 5 -4.45 -2.41 -3.72
CA PRO A 5 -3.41 -1.53 -4.22
C PRO A 5 -2.81 -0.68 -3.09
N ILE A 6 -1.47 -0.59 -3.09
CA ILE A 6 -0.70 0.33 -2.25
C ILE A 6 -0.60 1.65 -3.03
N VAL A 7 -1.24 2.69 -2.51
CA VAL A 7 -1.44 3.96 -3.21
C VAL A 7 -0.85 5.12 -2.42
N VAL A 8 -0.20 6.04 -3.14
CA VAL A 8 0.23 7.32 -2.61
C VAL A 8 -0.93 8.31 -2.69
N ARG A 9 -1.22 8.97 -1.57
CA ARG A 9 -2.25 10.01 -1.47
C ARG A 9 -1.69 11.29 -0.89
N GLU A 10 -2.12 12.42 -1.44
CA GLU A 10 -1.85 13.72 -0.84
C GLU A 10 -2.82 14.00 0.31
N ILE A 11 -2.30 14.13 1.52
CA ILE A 11 -3.12 14.44 2.70
C ILE A 11 -2.50 15.65 3.42
N GLY A 12 -3.18 16.80 3.35
CA GLY A 12 -2.72 18.03 3.99
C GLY A 12 -1.37 18.51 3.47
N GLY A 13 -1.15 18.47 2.14
CA GLY A 13 0.07 18.95 1.49
C GLY A 13 1.27 18.01 1.60
N LYS A 14 1.06 16.75 2.01
CA LYS A 14 2.12 15.75 2.13
C LYS A 14 1.68 14.44 1.50
N MET A 15 2.58 13.85 0.71
CA MET A 15 2.39 12.50 0.17
C MET A 15 2.52 11.45 1.28
N ARG A 16 1.57 10.53 1.32
CA ARG A 16 1.51 9.40 2.26
C ARG A 16 1.08 8.14 1.55
N LEU A 17 1.55 6.99 2.03
CA LEU A 17 1.13 5.68 1.58
C LEU A 17 -0.07 5.15 2.38
N GLY A 18 -0.94 4.44 1.68
CA GLY A 18 -1.99 3.63 2.25
C GLY A 18 -2.31 2.45 1.34
N VAL A 19 -3.06 1.49 1.86
CA VAL A 19 -3.63 0.39 1.08
C VAL A 19 -5.10 0.71 0.85
N GLU A 20 -5.51 0.82 -0.42
CA GLU A 20 -6.90 1.06 -0.78
C GLU A 20 -7.73 -0.20 -0.52
N GLU A 21 -9.01 0.00 -0.18
CA GLU A 21 -9.95 -1.08 0.18
C GLU A 21 -9.49 -1.98 1.34
N ALA A 22 -8.49 -1.54 2.12
CA ALA A 22 -7.97 -2.25 3.30
C ALA A 22 -9.05 -2.55 4.36
N ALA A 23 -10.16 -1.80 4.39
CA ALA A 23 -11.27 -2.10 5.29
C ALA A 23 -11.94 -3.46 5.01
N ALA A 24 -11.75 -4.02 3.81
CA ALA A 24 -12.20 -5.37 3.45
C ALA A 24 -11.14 -6.45 3.75
N LEU A 25 -9.94 -6.06 4.19
CA LEU A 25 -8.85 -6.93 4.56
C LEU A 25 -8.71 -6.92 6.09
N ASP A 26 -9.07 -8.03 6.74
CA ASP A 26 -8.94 -8.19 8.19
C ASP A 26 -7.51 -8.62 8.58
N ALA A 27 -6.51 -7.92 8.05
CA ALA A 27 -5.08 -8.23 8.25
C ALA A 27 -4.30 -7.02 8.76
N ASP A 28 -3.19 -7.27 9.47
CA ASP A 28 -2.32 -6.21 9.96
C ASP A 28 -1.38 -5.70 8.84
N LEU A 29 -1.69 -4.52 8.31
CA LEU A 29 -0.95 -3.89 7.23
C LEU A 29 0.21 -3.00 7.69
N ARG A 30 0.45 -2.88 9.00
CA ARG A 30 1.45 -1.93 9.52
C ARG A 30 2.86 -2.23 9.01
N GLU A 31 3.24 -3.51 8.97
CA GLU A 31 4.55 -3.92 8.45
C GLU A 31 4.66 -3.66 6.94
N VAL A 32 3.62 -3.97 6.17
CA VAL A 32 3.59 -3.72 4.72
C VAL A 32 3.76 -2.23 4.40
N VAL A 33 3.08 -1.36 5.14
CA VAL A 33 3.18 0.09 4.95
C VAL A 33 4.57 0.59 5.36
N ALA A 34 5.14 0.09 6.46
CA ALA A 34 6.50 0.45 6.87
C ALA A 34 7.53 0.06 5.79
N ASP A 35 7.47 -1.18 5.30
CA ASP A 35 8.32 -1.67 4.21
C ASP A 35 8.15 -0.85 2.92
N ALA A 36 6.93 -0.36 2.66
CA ALA A 36 6.66 0.50 1.51
C ALA A 36 7.42 1.83 1.60
N TYR A 37 7.48 2.45 2.79
CA TYR A 37 8.22 3.70 2.99
C TYR A 37 9.75 3.52 2.88
N ASP A 38 10.27 2.32 3.19
CA ASP A 38 11.71 2.03 3.02
C ASP A 38 12.08 1.77 1.54
N ARG A 39 11.12 1.33 0.72
CA ARG A 39 11.34 1.05 -0.71
C ARG A 39 11.08 2.24 -1.63
N VAL A 40 10.03 3.01 -1.34
CA VAL A 40 9.51 4.02 -2.25
C VAL A 40 9.73 5.41 -1.67
N ASP A 41 10.41 6.28 -2.42
CA ASP A 41 10.45 7.71 -2.09
C ASP A 41 9.09 8.34 -2.41
N VAL A 42 8.20 8.30 -1.42
CA VAL A 42 6.81 8.78 -1.54
C VAL A 42 6.71 10.25 -1.90
N GLN A 43 7.75 11.06 -1.64
CA GLN A 43 7.71 12.49 -1.96
C GLN A 43 7.98 12.74 -3.45
N ASP A 44 8.51 11.74 -4.17
CA ASP A 44 8.71 11.74 -5.63
C ASP A 44 7.51 11.13 -6.40
N CYS A 45 6.47 10.69 -5.69
CA CYS A 45 5.27 10.11 -6.28
C CYS A 45 4.13 11.13 -6.44
N GLY A 46 3.28 10.89 -7.43
CA GLY A 46 2.04 11.65 -7.62
C GLY A 46 0.90 11.19 -6.70
N ASP A 47 -0.07 12.07 -6.45
CA ASP A 47 -1.34 11.66 -5.83
C ASP A 47 -2.07 10.64 -6.72
N GLY A 48 -2.50 9.53 -6.12
CA GLY A 48 -3.12 8.40 -6.80
C GLY A 48 -2.14 7.43 -7.46
N GLU A 49 -0.82 7.62 -7.31
CA GLU A 49 0.17 6.69 -7.86
C GLU A 49 0.12 5.35 -7.11
N VAL A 50 0.01 4.25 -7.87
CA VAL A 50 0.03 2.89 -7.35
C VAL A 50 1.47 2.40 -7.36
N VAL A 51 2.01 2.08 -6.19
CA VAL A 51 3.42 1.70 -6.01
C VAL A 51 3.60 0.20 -5.76
N GLY A 52 2.51 -0.51 -5.48
CA GLY A 52 2.50 -1.95 -5.31
C GLY A 52 1.11 -2.48 -5.01
N HIS A 53 1.03 -3.77 -4.72
CA HIS A 53 -0.20 -4.48 -4.38
C HIS A 53 0.08 -5.46 -3.23
N VAL A 54 -0.82 -5.47 -2.24
CA VAL A 54 -0.89 -6.51 -1.23
C VAL A 54 -1.75 -7.64 -1.78
N ILE A 55 -1.22 -8.85 -1.80
CA ILE A 55 -1.93 -10.06 -2.20
C ILE A 55 -2.36 -10.76 -0.92
N ALA A 56 -3.66 -10.97 -0.75
CA ALA A 56 -4.20 -11.61 0.44
C ALA A 56 -5.26 -12.67 0.10
N SER A 57 -5.48 -13.59 1.03
CA SER A 57 -6.52 -14.61 0.95
C SER A 57 -7.27 -14.67 2.28
N GLY A 58 -8.43 -14.02 2.35
CA GLY A 58 -9.14 -13.86 3.61
C GLY A 58 -8.45 -12.82 4.49
N ASP A 59 -8.10 -13.22 5.71
CA ASP A 59 -7.38 -12.43 6.72
C ASP A 59 -5.84 -12.59 6.66
N GLU A 60 -5.33 -13.41 5.75
CA GLU A 60 -3.89 -13.67 5.62
C GLU A 60 -3.27 -12.91 4.43
N ILE A 61 -2.14 -12.25 4.69
CA ILE A 61 -1.30 -11.63 3.66
C ILE A 61 -0.40 -12.73 3.09
N GLU A 62 -0.52 -12.97 1.80
CA GLU A 62 0.21 -14.01 1.07
C GLU A 62 1.50 -13.47 0.46
N ASP A 63 1.46 -12.26 -0.10
CA ASP A 63 2.58 -11.66 -0.82
C ASP A 63 2.42 -10.14 -0.95
N VAL A 64 3.51 -9.44 -1.25
CA VAL A 64 3.50 -8.01 -1.60
C VAL A 64 4.29 -7.79 -2.88
N ARG A 65 3.59 -7.31 -3.92
CA ARG A 65 4.16 -7.07 -5.25
C ARG A 65 4.41 -5.59 -5.47
N TRP A 66 5.67 -5.23 -5.64
CA TRP A 66 6.08 -3.86 -5.93
C TRP A 66 6.05 -3.59 -7.43
N SER A 67 5.57 -2.41 -7.81
CA SER A 67 5.54 -1.95 -9.21
C SER A 67 6.64 -0.91 -9.50
N ARG A 68 7.34 -0.45 -8.46
CA ARG A 68 8.42 0.52 -8.50
C ARG A 68 9.52 0.10 -7.52
#